data_AF-A0A317XAY5-F1
#
_entry.id   AF-A0A317XAY5-F1
#
_cell.length_a   1.000
_cell.length_b   1.000
_cell.length_c   1.000
_cell.angle_alpha   90.00
_cell.angle_beta   90.00
_cell.angle_gamma   90.00
#
_symmetry.space_group_name_H-M   'P 1'
#
loop_
_entity.id
_entity.type
_entity.pdbx_description
1 polymer ?
#
loop_
_entity_poly.entity_id
_entity_poly.type
_entity_poly.pdbx_seq_one_letter_code
_entity_poly.pdbx_strand_id
1 'polypeptide(L)'
;MGSSINTWELTRITGSMKNPGPKTLKMTSSTSAPRNVYGGLLIPCVGLFTWLKNSHADRDRQSQPGCIEDQEIRPLPPGIDWLKGLKDMVSDNETLQRKHGLDSYFMMRFLHVALKLLILLLITILPALLLVYYTARNDSIAGLDKLSISNVPEDQGARCWIIVIIALLANLYFGHVLSDEFDVIARTRQRYLQRVSQSGVSATILMTEIPAEIWNRETLTQIFAQLGGAVVEVMLLHERECTTKEAEHSQLLHTAGSRPSGKLRLRSRVMRPQEWVDEMLGRGHL
;
A
#
# COMPACT_ATOMS: atom_id res chain seq x y z
N MET A 1 -45.27 -55.56 35.11
CA MET A 1 -45.68 -56.28 33.89
C MET A 1 -45.91 -55.23 32.82
N GLY A 2 -44.97 -54.89 31.95
CA GLY A 2 -44.15 -55.78 31.13
C GLY A 2 -44.84 -55.91 29.77
N SER A 3 -44.66 -54.93 28.88
CA SER A 3 -44.96 -55.09 27.45
C SER A 3 -43.80 -54.50 26.66
N SER A 4 -42.89 -55.40 26.31
CA SER A 4 -41.77 -55.22 25.42
C SER A 4 -42.29 -54.84 24.03
N ILE A 5 -41.96 -53.63 23.56
CA ILE A 5 -42.14 -53.27 22.16
C ILE A 5 -40.93 -53.84 21.41
N ASN A 6 -41.23 -54.79 20.53
CA ASN A 6 -40.25 -55.64 19.88
C ASN A 6 -39.41 -54.87 18.86
N THR A 7 -38.11 -55.12 18.88
CA THR A 7 -37.01 -54.56 18.09
C THR A 7 -37.04 -54.88 16.59
N TRP A 8 -38.17 -55.34 16.04
CA TRP A 8 -38.31 -55.77 14.64
C TRP A 8 -39.09 -54.79 13.76
N GLU A 9 -39.75 -53.78 14.35
CA GLU A 9 -40.54 -52.78 13.61
C GLU A 9 -39.71 -51.57 13.13
N LEU A 10 -38.52 -51.32 13.71
CA LEU A 10 -37.63 -50.23 13.25
C LEU A 10 -36.79 -50.61 12.02
N THR A 11 -36.72 -51.89 11.67
CA THR A 11 -35.90 -52.41 10.56
C THR A 11 -36.61 -52.33 9.19
N ARG A 12 -37.88 -51.91 9.14
CA ARG A 12 -38.65 -51.81 7.87
C ARG A 12 -38.56 -50.43 7.21
N ILE A 13 -38.08 -49.40 7.90
CA ILE A 13 -37.97 -48.02 7.36
C ILE A 13 -36.58 -47.74 6.75
N THR A 14 -35.60 -48.65 6.91
CA THR A 14 -34.24 -48.49 6.35
C THR A 14 -34.04 -49.14 4.98
N GLY A 15 -35.11 -49.67 4.38
CA GLY A 15 -35.07 -50.48 3.16
C GLY A 15 -35.53 -49.77 1.88
N SER A 16 -35.22 -48.49 1.63
CA SER A 16 -35.29 -47.91 0.27
C SER A 16 -34.69 -46.51 0.17
N MET A 17 -33.40 -46.37 0.44
CA MET A 17 -32.61 -45.27 -0.13
C MET A 17 -31.28 -45.82 -0.61
N LYS A 18 -31.32 -46.40 -1.81
CA LYS A 18 -30.14 -46.62 -2.64
C LYS A 18 -29.58 -45.24 -2.98
N ASN A 19 -28.79 -44.69 -2.06
CA ASN A 19 -28.02 -43.47 -2.30
C ASN A 19 -27.06 -43.79 -3.47
N PRO A 20 -27.19 -43.15 -4.65
CA PRO A 20 -26.12 -43.23 -5.62
C PRO A 20 -24.90 -42.61 -4.94
N GLY A 21 -23.84 -43.41 -4.79
CA GLY A 21 -22.58 -42.97 -4.18
C GLY A 21 -22.15 -41.62 -4.76
N PRO A 22 -21.38 -40.81 -4.01
CA PRO A 22 -21.00 -39.48 -4.46
C PRO A 22 -20.37 -39.62 -5.84
N LYS A 23 -21.08 -39.13 -6.87
CA LYS A 23 -20.52 -38.97 -8.19
C LYS A 23 -19.34 -38.05 -7.95
N THR A 24 -18.14 -38.61 -8.00
CA THR A 24 -16.90 -37.85 -7.99
C THR A 24 -16.99 -36.94 -9.19
N LEU A 25 -17.46 -35.72 -8.97
CA LEU A 25 -17.29 -34.64 -9.91
C LEU A 25 -15.78 -34.51 -9.97
N LYS A 26 -15.16 -35.10 -11.00
CA LYS A 26 -13.81 -34.75 -11.39
C LYS A 26 -13.89 -33.30 -11.83
N MET A 27 -13.89 -32.41 -10.85
CA MET A 27 -13.51 -31.03 -11.03
C MET A 27 -12.04 -31.14 -11.39
N THR A 28 -11.78 -31.24 -12.69
CA THR A 28 -10.46 -30.99 -13.25
C THR A 28 -10.17 -29.54 -12.89
N SER A 29 -9.67 -29.33 -11.68
CA SER A 29 -9.14 -28.07 -11.23
C SER A 29 -7.97 -27.81 -12.16
N SER A 30 -8.23 -27.02 -13.21
CA SER A 30 -7.21 -26.39 -14.03
C SER A 30 -6.50 -25.36 -13.14
N THR A 31 -5.73 -25.85 -12.17
CA THR A 31 -4.90 -25.07 -11.25
C THR A 31 -3.61 -24.61 -11.94
N SER A 32 -3.62 -24.54 -13.27
CA SER A 32 -2.59 -23.94 -14.11
C SER A 32 -3.01 -22.58 -14.66
N ALA A 33 -4.31 -22.24 -14.67
CA ALA A 33 -4.81 -20.99 -15.23
C ALA A 33 -4.25 -19.72 -14.53
N PRO A 34 -4.26 -19.57 -13.20
CA PRO A 34 -3.84 -18.30 -12.59
C PRO A 34 -2.33 -18.04 -12.71
N ARG A 35 -1.48 -19.09 -12.64
CA ARG A 35 -0.01 -18.93 -12.72
C ARG A 35 0.46 -18.39 -14.07
N ASN A 36 -0.16 -18.84 -15.17
CA ASN A 36 0.16 -18.34 -16.51
C ASN A 36 -0.33 -16.92 -16.75
N VAL A 37 -1.40 -16.48 -16.08
CA VAL A 37 -1.95 -15.12 -16.24
C VAL A 37 -1.02 -14.09 -15.59
N TYR A 38 -0.60 -14.31 -14.34
CA TYR A 38 0.28 -13.35 -13.65
C TYR A 38 1.71 -13.36 -14.21
N GLY A 39 2.27 -14.54 -14.49
CA GLY A 39 3.59 -14.66 -15.12
C GLY A 39 3.62 -14.09 -16.54
N GLY A 40 2.53 -14.29 -17.29
CA GLY A 40 2.35 -13.76 -18.64
C GLY A 40 2.13 -12.25 -18.71
N LEU A 41 1.70 -11.60 -17.61
CA LEU A 41 1.49 -10.15 -17.53
C LEU A 41 2.74 -9.39 -17.04
N LEU A 42 3.51 -9.96 -16.11
CA LEU A 42 4.70 -9.30 -15.57
C LEU A 42 5.78 -9.07 -16.63
N ILE A 43 6.01 -10.07 -17.49
CA ILE A 43 7.02 -10.02 -18.54
C ILE A 43 6.76 -8.87 -19.54
N PRO A 44 5.55 -8.72 -20.14
CA PRO A 44 5.26 -7.59 -21.01
C PRO A 44 5.22 -6.26 -20.26
N CYS A 45 4.81 -6.21 -18.99
CA CYS A 45 4.89 -4.96 -18.21
C CYS A 45 6.33 -4.50 -17.99
N VAL A 46 7.23 -5.40 -17.60
CA VAL A 46 8.66 -5.09 -17.43
C VAL A 46 9.32 -4.77 -18.77
N GLY A 47 8.95 -5.46 -19.83
CA GLY A 47 9.40 -5.18 -21.20
C GLY A 47 8.94 -3.80 -21.68
N LEU A 48 7.66 -3.47 -21.49
CA LEU A 48 7.09 -2.17 -21.83
C LEU A 48 7.75 -1.04 -21.03
N PHE A 49 7.97 -1.22 -19.73
CA PHE A 49 8.71 -0.27 -18.91
C PHE A 49 10.15 -0.08 -19.41
N THR A 50 10.86 -1.16 -19.69
CA THR A 50 12.25 -1.10 -20.19
C THR A 50 12.32 -0.43 -21.56
N TRP A 51 11.34 -0.69 -22.43
CA TRP A 51 11.22 -0.05 -23.73
C TRP A 51 10.90 1.45 -23.63
N LEU A 52 9.91 1.82 -22.81
CA LEU A 52 9.56 3.23 -22.56
C LEU A 52 10.74 4.00 -21.97
N LYS A 53 11.45 3.40 -21.00
CA LYS A 53 12.67 3.97 -20.41
C LYS A 53 13.74 4.22 -21.47
N ASN A 54 14.03 3.23 -22.30
CA ASN A 54 15.09 3.34 -23.31
C ASN A 54 14.71 4.28 -24.46
N SER A 55 13.43 4.36 -24.81
CA SER A 55 12.91 5.25 -25.87
C SER A 55 12.81 6.71 -25.42
N HIS A 56 12.73 6.98 -24.12
CA HIS A 56 12.56 8.32 -23.54
C HIS A 56 13.76 8.79 -22.70
N ALA A 57 14.97 8.30 -22.98
CA ALA A 57 16.19 8.70 -22.26
C ALA A 57 16.45 10.23 -22.24
N ASP A 58 15.97 10.98 -23.24
CA ASP A 58 16.08 12.46 -23.27
C ASP A 58 14.97 13.18 -22.45
N ARG A 59 13.93 12.43 -22.01
CA ARG A 59 12.83 12.89 -21.13
C ARG A 59 12.93 12.32 -19.72
N ASP A 60 14.13 11.91 -19.29
CA ASP A 60 14.42 11.28 -17.99
C ASP A 60 14.00 12.12 -16.75
N ARG A 61 13.57 13.37 -16.92
CA ARG A 61 12.99 14.19 -15.85
C ARG A 61 11.72 13.61 -15.20
N GLN A 62 11.01 12.70 -15.86
CA GLN A 62 9.73 12.19 -15.33
C GLN A 62 9.88 10.91 -14.49
N SER A 63 10.83 10.04 -14.86
CA SER A 63 11.18 8.82 -14.11
C SER A 63 12.25 9.10 -13.03
N GLN A 64 13.07 10.13 -13.22
CA GLN A 64 13.99 10.68 -12.24
C GLN A 64 13.72 12.19 -12.11
N PRO A 65 12.68 12.61 -11.36
CA PRO A 65 12.51 14.01 -11.02
C PRO A 65 13.66 14.40 -10.07
N GLY A 66 14.78 14.84 -10.65
CA GLY A 66 15.91 15.35 -9.89
C GLY A 66 15.54 16.68 -9.25
N CYS A 67 15.76 16.80 -7.94
CA CYS A 67 15.93 18.10 -7.33
C CYS A 67 17.19 18.74 -7.92
N ILE A 68 17.17 20.06 -8.11
CA ILE A 68 18.28 20.83 -8.71
C ILE A 68 19.60 20.63 -7.94
N GLU A 69 19.52 20.22 -6.67
CA GLU A 69 20.66 20.00 -5.76
C GLU A 69 21.31 18.62 -5.87
N ASP A 70 20.66 17.61 -6.47
CA ASP A 70 21.20 16.24 -6.52
C ASP A 70 22.06 16.02 -7.76
N GLN A 71 23.31 16.48 -7.68
CA GLN A 71 24.31 16.32 -8.74
C GLN A 71 24.76 14.85 -8.96
N GLU A 72 24.27 13.91 -8.14
CA GLU A 72 24.73 12.51 -8.09
C GLU A 72 23.70 11.47 -8.59
N ILE A 73 22.64 11.90 -9.29
CA ILE A 73 21.70 10.97 -9.93
C ILE A 73 22.40 10.35 -11.14
N ARG A 74 22.84 9.10 -11.00
CA ARG A 74 23.40 8.36 -12.13
C ARG A 74 22.27 8.02 -13.11
N PRO A 75 22.49 8.18 -14.43
CA PRO A 75 21.51 7.77 -15.43
C PRO A 75 21.23 6.27 -15.27
N LEU A 76 19.97 5.89 -15.36
CA LEU A 76 19.56 4.49 -15.17
C LEU A 76 20.14 3.63 -16.31
N PRO A 77 20.90 2.56 -16.03
CA PRO A 77 21.59 1.80 -17.06
C PRO A 77 20.61 1.25 -18.11
N PRO A 78 21.01 1.18 -19.40
CA PRO A 78 20.16 0.65 -20.46
C PRO A 78 19.82 -0.84 -20.24
N GLY A 79 18.71 -1.30 -20.81
CA GLY A 79 18.27 -2.69 -20.67
C GLY A 79 17.71 -3.02 -19.29
N ILE A 80 17.90 -4.25 -18.81
CA ILE A 80 17.39 -4.77 -17.52
C ILE A 80 18.32 -4.54 -16.34
N ASP A 81 19.50 -3.93 -16.57
CA ASP A 81 20.49 -3.72 -15.52
C ASP A 81 20.03 -2.72 -14.44
N TRP A 82 18.93 -1.99 -14.68
CA TRP A 82 18.28 -1.19 -13.64
C TRP A 82 17.77 -2.04 -12.47
N LEU A 83 17.49 -3.34 -12.65
CA LEU A 83 17.16 -4.25 -11.54
C LEU A 83 18.36 -4.44 -10.60
N LYS A 84 19.58 -4.47 -11.13
CA LYS A 84 20.79 -4.56 -10.30
C LYS A 84 20.99 -3.27 -9.52
N GLY A 85 20.82 -2.12 -10.20
CA GLY A 85 20.83 -0.81 -9.53
C GLY A 85 19.77 -0.71 -8.43
N LEU A 86 18.57 -1.25 -8.66
CA LEU A 86 17.52 -1.33 -7.64
C LEU A 86 17.93 -2.21 -6.46
N LYS A 87 18.52 -3.38 -6.72
CA LYS A 87 19.03 -4.27 -5.67
C LYS A 87 20.13 -3.59 -4.85
N ASP A 88 21.08 -2.94 -5.50
CA ASP A 88 22.18 -2.24 -4.83
C ASP A 88 21.65 -1.08 -3.97
N MET A 89 20.67 -0.33 -4.50
CA MET A 89 19.99 0.74 -3.76
C MET A 89 19.22 0.22 -2.54
N VAL A 90 18.54 -0.93 -2.66
CA VAL A 90 17.81 -1.56 -1.55
C VAL A 90 18.76 -2.15 -0.50
N SER A 91 19.96 -2.61 -0.92
CA SER A 91 20.94 -3.20 -0.01
C SER A 91 21.71 -2.16 0.79
N ASP A 92 21.89 -0.96 0.26
CA ASP A 92 22.65 0.12 0.88
C ASP A 92 21.75 1.05 1.72
N ASN A 93 21.55 0.63 2.97
CA ASN A 93 20.70 1.33 3.93
C ASN A 93 21.17 2.76 4.24
N GLU A 94 22.48 3.02 4.24
CA GLU A 94 23.02 4.33 4.60
C GLU A 94 22.83 5.35 3.49
N THR A 95 23.09 4.97 2.23
CA THR A 95 22.84 5.85 1.10
C THR A 95 21.35 6.06 0.87
N LEU A 96 20.51 5.05 1.13
CA LEU A 96 19.06 5.18 1.04
C LEU A 96 18.51 6.20 2.05
N GLN A 97 18.95 6.14 3.31
CA GLN A 97 18.54 7.10 4.34
C GLN A 97 19.01 8.53 4.00
N ARG A 98 20.24 8.68 3.48
CA ARG A 98 20.81 9.99 3.13
C ARG A 98 20.14 10.64 1.93
N LYS A 99 19.80 9.85 0.90
CA LYS A 99 19.27 10.34 -0.39
C LYS A 99 17.74 10.46 -0.41
N HIS A 100 17.03 9.48 0.14
CA HIS A 100 15.56 9.39 0.02
C HIS A 100 14.81 9.76 1.32
N GLY A 101 15.56 10.18 2.34
CA GLY A 101 15.01 10.55 3.65
C GLY A 101 14.67 9.36 4.55
N LEU A 102 14.21 9.69 5.76
CA LEU A 102 13.94 8.70 6.81
C LEU A 102 12.69 7.85 6.52
N ASP A 103 11.65 8.44 5.93
CA ASP A 103 10.38 7.75 5.69
C ASP A 103 10.51 6.63 4.66
N SER A 104 11.18 6.91 3.54
CA SER A 104 11.53 5.92 2.51
C SER A 104 12.34 4.75 3.09
N TYR A 105 13.26 5.06 4.02
CA TYR A 105 14.02 4.04 4.75
C TYR A 105 13.12 3.12 5.59
N PHE A 106 12.14 3.67 6.31
CA PHE A 106 11.19 2.86 7.08
C PHE A 106 10.29 2.01 6.19
N MET A 107 9.80 2.55 5.07
CA MET A 107 9.01 1.79 4.11
C MET A 107 9.80 0.60 3.54
N MET A 108 11.04 0.82 3.12
CA MET A 108 11.90 -0.25 2.58
C MET A 108 12.20 -1.32 3.64
N ARG A 109 12.51 -0.90 4.87
CA ARG A 109 12.74 -1.82 5.98
C ARG A 109 11.49 -2.63 6.31
N PHE A 110 10.31 -2.01 6.34
CA PHE A 110 9.03 -2.69 6.53
C PHE A 110 8.80 -3.77 5.47
N LEU A 111 9.01 -3.44 4.18
CA LEU A 111 8.86 -4.39 3.10
C LEU A 111 9.86 -5.55 3.19
N HIS A 112 11.12 -5.26 3.54
CA HIS A 112 12.16 -6.27 3.70
C HIS A 112 11.84 -7.24 4.85
N VAL A 113 11.40 -6.71 5.99
CA VAL A 113 10.95 -7.53 7.14
C VAL A 113 9.72 -8.35 6.77
N ALA A 114 8.72 -7.75 6.10
CA ALA A 114 7.53 -8.47 5.65
C ALA A 114 7.88 -9.64 4.69
N LEU A 115 8.79 -9.42 3.74
CA LEU A 115 9.29 -10.48 2.84
C LEU A 115 10.05 -11.56 3.60
N LYS A 116 10.95 -11.18 4.53
CA LYS A 116 11.68 -12.13 5.37
C LYS A 116 10.74 -12.99 6.20
N LEU A 117 9.69 -12.41 6.78
CA LEU A 117 8.68 -13.12 7.55
C LEU A 117 7.84 -14.04 6.66
N LEU A 118 7.46 -13.62 5.46
CA LEU A 118 6.74 -14.47 4.51
C LEU A 118 7.58 -15.69 4.09
N ILE A 119 8.86 -15.48 3.77
CA ILE A 119 9.79 -16.56 3.40
C ILE A 119 9.98 -17.53 4.57
N LEU A 120 10.15 -17.00 5.79
CA LEU A 120 10.27 -17.82 6.99
C LEU A 120 9.02 -18.65 7.25
N LEU A 121 7.83 -18.05 7.12
CA LEU A 121 6.56 -18.76 7.23
C LEU A 121 6.46 -19.86 6.17
N LEU A 122 6.84 -19.56 4.93
CA LEU A 122 6.84 -20.56 3.85
C LEU A 122 7.76 -21.74 4.18
N ILE A 123 8.99 -21.47 4.64
CA ILE A 123 9.97 -22.51 4.99
C ILE A 123 9.55 -23.29 6.24
N THR A 124 8.79 -22.71 7.15
CA THR A 124 8.39 -23.38 8.40
C THR A 124 7.07 -24.16 8.26
N ILE A 125 6.06 -23.54 7.64
CA ILE A 125 4.70 -24.09 7.52
C ILE A 125 4.66 -25.16 6.43
N LEU A 126 5.34 -24.97 5.30
CA LEU A 126 5.25 -25.91 4.17
C LEU A 126 5.80 -27.30 4.51
N PRO A 127 6.98 -27.45 5.15
CA PRO A 127 7.46 -28.75 5.60
C PRO A 127 6.61 -29.33 6.74
N ALA A 128 6.09 -28.50 7.64
CA ALA A 128 5.21 -28.96 8.71
C ALA A 128 3.91 -29.57 8.15
N LEU A 129 3.30 -28.91 7.15
CA LEU A 129 2.14 -29.44 6.43
C LEU A 129 2.48 -30.72 5.68
N LEU A 130 3.61 -30.75 4.97
CA LEU A 130 4.02 -31.91 4.20
C LEU A 130 4.30 -33.11 5.11
N LEU A 131 5.02 -32.92 6.22
CA LEU A 131 5.39 -34.01 7.12
C LEU A 131 4.16 -34.64 7.80
N VAL A 132 3.20 -33.81 8.25
CA VAL A 132 2.07 -34.26 9.06
C VAL A 132 0.89 -34.71 8.20
N TYR A 133 0.49 -33.93 7.19
CA TYR A 133 -0.72 -34.22 6.42
C TYR A 133 -0.47 -35.17 5.26
N TYR A 134 0.68 -35.12 4.57
CA TYR A 134 0.94 -36.04 3.46
C TYR A 134 1.08 -37.50 3.92
N THR A 135 1.54 -37.72 5.16
CA THR A 135 1.73 -39.06 5.73
C THR A 135 0.44 -39.71 6.23
N ALA A 136 -0.62 -38.91 6.43
CA ALA A 136 -1.97 -39.41 6.70
C ALA A 136 -2.58 -39.89 5.36
N ARG A 137 -2.31 -41.14 4.96
CA ARG A 137 -2.71 -41.64 3.64
C ARG A 137 -4.22 -41.90 3.58
N ASN A 138 -4.99 -40.94 3.06
CA ASN A 138 -6.38 -41.14 2.66
C ASN A 138 -6.48 -41.22 1.12
N ASP A 139 -6.76 -42.40 0.59
CA ASP A 139 -6.80 -42.63 -0.86
C ASP A 139 -8.01 -41.96 -1.56
N SER A 140 -8.98 -41.46 -0.78
CA SER A 140 -10.17 -40.78 -1.29
C SER A 140 -9.99 -39.29 -1.61
N ILE A 141 -8.86 -38.69 -1.22
CA ILE A 141 -8.62 -37.24 -1.33
C ILE A 141 -7.46 -36.96 -2.31
N ALA A 142 -7.67 -36.03 -3.24
CA ALA A 142 -6.71 -35.67 -4.29
C ALA A 142 -6.41 -34.17 -4.30
N GLY A 143 -5.23 -33.80 -4.79
CA GLY A 143 -4.84 -32.39 -4.95
C GLY A 143 -4.44 -31.69 -3.66
N LEU A 144 -4.75 -30.39 -3.56
CA LEU A 144 -4.39 -29.53 -2.43
C LEU A 144 -5.03 -29.96 -1.11
N ASP A 145 -6.15 -30.68 -1.19
CA ASP A 145 -6.89 -31.18 -0.03
C ASP A 145 -6.07 -32.20 0.78
N LYS A 146 -5.03 -32.80 0.19
CA LYS A 146 -4.05 -33.66 0.90
C LYS A 146 -3.23 -32.91 1.95
N LEU A 147 -3.10 -31.58 1.84
CA LEU A 147 -2.40 -30.73 2.79
C LEU A 147 -3.33 -30.15 3.86
N SER A 148 -4.61 -30.51 3.83
CA SER A 148 -5.61 -30.02 4.77
C SER A 148 -5.88 -31.04 5.88
N ILE A 149 -6.49 -30.57 6.96
CA ILE A 149 -6.93 -31.42 8.08
C ILE A 149 -7.94 -32.51 7.64
N SER A 150 -8.61 -32.33 6.50
CA SER A 150 -9.52 -33.31 5.90
C SER A 150 -8.83 -34.64 5.56
N ASN A 151 -7.51 -34.62 5.36
CA ASN A 151 -6.73 -35.83 5.06
C ASN A 151 -6.42 -36.67 6.31
N VAL A 152 -6.67 -36.17 7.53
CA VAL A 152 -6.38 -36.89 8.77
C VAL A 152 -7.58 -37.76 9.17
N PRO A 153 -7.44 -39.10 9.26
CA PRO A 153 -8.51 -39.95 9.74
C PRO A 153 -8.75 -39.74 11.25
N GLU A 154 -9.98 -39.92 11.72
CA GLU A 154 -10.39 -39.66 13.12
C GLU A 154 -9.56 -40.44 14.16
N ASP A 155 -8.98 -41.58 13.76
CA ASP A 155 -8.12 -42.44 14.60
C ASP A 155 -6.71 -41.84 14.87
N GLN A 156 -6.30 -40.80 14.13
CA GLN A 156 -4.94 -40.22 14.22
C GLN A 156 -4.91 -38.76 14.70
N GLY A 157 -5.93 -38.31 15.45
CA GLY A 157 -6.05 -36.93 15.93
C GLY A 157 -4.86 -36.43 16.78
N ALA A 158 -4.12 -37.32 17.44
CA ALA A 158 -2.93 -36.96 18.22
C ALA A 158 -1.83 -36.26 17.37
N ARG A 159 -1.74 -36.57 16.07
CA ARG A 159 -0.75 -35.97 15.16
C ARG A 159 -1.02 -34.48 14.89
N CYS A 160 -2.27 -34.04 15.02
CA CYS A 160 -2.66 -32.63 14.86
C CYS A 160 -2.08 -31.74 15.96
N TRP A 161 -1.81 -32.27 17.16
CA TRP A 161 -1.18 -31.49 18.22
C TRP A 161 0.26 -31.10 17.89
N ILE A 162 0.99 -31.91 17.11
CA ILE A 162 2.37 -31.63 16.69
C ILE A 162 2.40 -30.35 15.85
N ILE A 163 1.51 -30.23 14.86
CA ILE A 163 1.45 -29.03 14.03
C ILE A 163 0.99 -27.80 14.81
N VAL A 164 0.08 -27.96 15.78
CA VAL A 164 -0.34 -26.86 16.67
C VAL A 164 0.86 -26.35 17.48
N ILE A 165 1.68 -27.24 18.04
CA ILE A 165 2.88 -26.87 18.79
C ILE A 165 3.91 -26.18 17.89
N ILE A 166 4.17 -26.73 16.69
CA ILE A 166 5.09 -26.12 15.72
C ILE A 166 4.59 -24.74 15.29
N ALA A 167 3.30 -24.59 15.02
CA ALA A 167 2.70 -23.32 14.65
C ALA A 167 2.79 -22.30 15.80
N LEU A 168 2.59 -22.73 17.05
CA LEU A 168 2.74 -21.87 18.22
C LEU A 168 4.19 -21.36 18.35
N LEU A 169 5.17 -22.25 18.24
CA LEU A 169 6.60 -21.89 18.28
C LEU A 169 6.97 -20.93 17.13
N ALA A 170 6.46 -21.17 15.92
CA ALA A 170 6.68 -20.30 14.77
C ALA A 170 6.07 -18.91 14.99
N ASN A 171 4.88 -18.81 15.57
CA ASN A 171 4.23 -17.53 15.90
C ASN A 171 4.97 -16.77 17.00
N LEU A 172 5.50 -17.46 18.02
CA LEU A 172 6.34 -16.82 19.05
C LEU A 172 7.62 -16.25 18.45
N TYR A 173 8.29 -17.00 17.58
CA TYR A 173 9.48 -16.52 16.88
C TYR A 173 9.16 -15.32 15.97
N PHE A 174 8.03 -15.37 15.26
CA PHE A 174 7.54 -14.24 14.46
C PHE A 174 7.32 -12.98 15.33
N GLY A 175 6.68 -13.12 16.48
CA GLY A 175 6.47 -12.03 17.43
C GLY A 175 7.78 -11.44 17.96
N HIS A 176 8.78 -12.29 18.23
CA HIS A 176 10.12 -11.85 18.63
C HIS A 176 10.79 -11.00 17.54
N VAL A 177 10.82 -11.50 16.29
CA VAL A 177 11.42 -10.77 15.16
C VAL A 177 10.72 -9.43 14.93
N LEU A 178 9.40 -9.37 15.03
CA LEU A 178 8.66 -8.11 14.92
C LEU A 178 9.03 -7.13 16.03
N SER A 179 9.10 -7.59 17.28
CA SER A 179 9.41 -6.75 18.43
C SER A 179 10.81 -6.14 18.30
N ASP A 180 11.80 -6.94 17.89
CA ASP A 180 13.16 -6.48 17.63
C ASP A 180 13.19 -5.37 16.55
N GLU A 181 12.42 -5.52 15.48
CA GLU A 181 12.36 -4.54 14.40
C GLU A 181 11.63 -3.26 14.82
N PHE A 182 10.52 -3.35 15.57
CA PHE A 182 9.82 -2.20 16.13
C PHE A 182 10.75 -1.36 17.03
N ASP A 183 11.53 -2.03 17.86
CA ASP A 183 12.52 -1.42 18.72
C ASP A 183 13.58 -0.65 17.92
N VAL A 184 14.07 -1.23 16.82
CA VAL A 184 15.05 -0.54 15.97
C VAL A 184 14.42 0.67 15.28
N ILE A 185 13.18 0.56 14.79
CA ILE A 185 12.45 1.68 14.18
C ILE A 185 12.27 2.81 15.19
N ALA A 186 11.80 2.50 16.40
CA ALA A 186 11.60 3.47 17.48
C ALA A 186 12.90 4.20 17.84
N ARG A 187 13.99 3.45 18.07
CA ARG A 187 15.31 4.03 18.36
C ARG A 187 15.83 4.92 17.23
N THR A 188 15.62 4.52 15.98
CA THR A 188 16.08 5.28 14.81
C THR A 188 15.32 6.59 14.67
N ARG A 189 13.99 6.54 14.85
CA ARG A 189 13.14 7.74 14.83
C ARG A 189 13.49 8.69 15.97
N GLN A 190 13.74 8.18 17.17
CA GLN A 190 14.13 9.01 18.32
C GLN A 190 15.46 9.74 18.06
N ARG A 191 16.47 9.04 17.54
CA ARG A 191 17.75 9.67 17.16
C ARG A 191 17.58 10.73 16.07
N TYR A 192 16.70 10.47 15.10
CA TYR A 192 16.40 11.45 14.06
C TYR A 192 15.74 12.70 14.64
N LEU A 193 14.70 12.55 15.47
CA LEU A 193 14.02 13.68 16.11
C LEU A 193 14.95 14.49 17.02
N GLN A 194 15.87 13.82 17.74
CA GLN A 194 16.88 14.51 18.54
C GLN A 194 17.81 15.37 17.67
N ARG A 195 18.23 14.87 16.49
CA ARG A 195 19.03 15.66 15.54
C ARG A 195 18.26 16.87 14.99
N VAL A 196 16.99 16.69 14.63
CA VAL A 196 16.13 17.77 14.14
C VAL A 196 15.88 18.82 15.22
N SER A 197 15.66 18.38 16.46
CA SER A 197 15.52 19.29 17.61
C SER A 197 16.79 20.10 17.86
N GLN A 198 17.97 19.53 17.61
CA GLN A 198 19.25 20.22 17.74
C GLN A 198 19.55 21.15 16.57
N SER A 199 18.99 20.91 15.37
CA SER A 199 19.22 21.77 14.20
C SER A 199 18.48 23.11 14.26
N GLY A 200 17.81 23.43 15.37
CA GLY A 200 17.13 24.72 15.56
C GLY A 200 15.91 24.91 14.66
N VAL A 201 15.37 23.83 14.08
CA VAL A 201 14.14 23.89 13.30
C VAL A 201 12.99 24.16 14.26
N SER A 202 12.34 25.32 14.09
CA SER A 202 11.22 25.74 14.94
C SER A 202 10.08 24.72 14.90
N ALA A 203 9.66 24.23 16.07
CA ALA A 203 8.48 23.40 16.19
C ALA A 203 7.23 24.29 16.06
N THR A 204 6.62 24.29 14.88
CA THR A 204 5.36 25.01 14.65
C THR A 204 4.21 24.23 15.28
N ILE A 205 3.48 24.87 16.19
CA ILE A 205 2.27 24.31 16.78
C ILE A 205 1.07 24.84 16.02
N LEU A 206 0.27 23.95 15.44
CA LEU A 206 -1.02 24.32 14.87
C LEU A 206 -2.05 24.41 15.98
N MET A 207 -2.68 25.57 16.12
CA MET A 207 -3.80 25.75 17.02
C MET A 207 -5.08 25.89 16.21
N THR A 208 -6.03 25.01 16.47
CA THR A 208 -7.37 25.02 15.88
C THR A 208 -8.37 25.61 16.88
N GLU A 209 -9.46 26.22 16.41
CA GLU A 209 -10.55 26.76 17.25
C GLU A 209 -10.13 27.91 18.18
N ILE A 210 -9.52 28.95 17.61
CA ILE A 210 -9.22 30.18 18.35
C ILE A 210 -10.48 31.07 18.34
N PRO A 211 -10.99 31.52 19.51
CA PRO A 211 -12.11 32.45 19.58
C PRO A 211 -11.86 33.71 18.75
N ALA A 212 -12.89 34.19 18.03
CA ALA A 212 -12.78 35.37 17.16
C ALA A 212 -12.30 36.62 17.91
N GLU A 213 -12.57 36.71 19.21
CA GLU A 213 -12.16 37.82 20.09
C GLU A 213 -10.64 37.95 20.25
N ILE A 214 -9.90 36.83 20.17
CA ILE A 214 -8.44 36.80 20.32
C ILE A 214 -7.73 36.49 19.00
N TRP A 215 -8.46 36.51 17.87
CA TRP A 215 -7.93 36.28 16.53
C TRP A 215 -7.20 37.52 15.99
N ASN A 216 -6.18 37.97 16.72
CA ASN A 216 -5.30 39.04 16.29
C ASN A 216 -3.84 38.65 16.51
N ARG A 217 -2.98 39.01 15.55
CA ARG A 217 -1.55 38.67 15.55
C ARG A 217 -0.85 39.26 16.76
N GLU A 218 -1.14 40.52 17.12
CA GLU A 218 -0.49 41.14 18.28
C GLU A 218 -0.92 40.49 19.59
N THR A 219 -2.22 40.24 19.76
CA THR A 219 -2.79 39.60 20.96
C THR A 219 -2.25 38.19 21.15
N LEU A 220 -2.22 37.38 20.09
CA LEU A 220 -1.67 36.02 20.15
C LEU A 220 -0.17 36.04 20.44
N THR A 221 0.59 36.93 19.80
CA THR A 221 2.04 37.07 20.08
C THR A 221 2.28 37.44 21.55
N GLN A 222 1.48 38.32 22.14
CA GLN A 222 1.60 38.68 23.55
C GLN A 222 1.29 37.50 24.49
N ILE A 223 0.21 36.77 24.24
CA ILE A 223 -0.16 35.58 25.03
C ILE A 223 0.94 34.51 24.95
N PHE A 224 1.46 34.23 23.75
CA PHE A 224 2.50 33.22 23.58
C PHE A 224 3.88 33.68 24.08
N ALA A 225 4.20 34.97 24.00
CA ALA A 225 5.43 35.51 24.59
C ALA A 225 5.45 35.31 26.11
N GLN A 226 4.31 35.46 26.79
CA GLN A 226 4.20 35.18 28.22
C GLN A 226 4.38 33.69 28.55
N LEU A 227 3.96 32.80 27.66
CA LEU A 227 4.00 31.36 27.88
C LEU A 227 5.36 30.74 27.54
N GLY A 228 6.03 31.24 26.50
CA GLY A 228 7.19 30.57 25.87
C GLY A 228 8.56 31.16 26.18
N GLY A 229 8.65 32.33 26.83
CA GLY A 229 9.93 33.00 27.17
C GLY A 229 10.81 33.41 25.97
N ALA A 230 10.39 33.10 24.75
CA ALA A 230 11.08 33.37 23.49
C ALA A 230 10.15 34.09 22.51
N VAL A 231 10.75 34.73 21.50
CA VAL A 231 10.01 35.40 20.41
C VAL A 231 9.35 34.34 19.54
N VAL A 232 8.03 34.21 19.64
CA VAL A 232 7.23 33.27 18.84
C VAL A 232 6.74 33.97 17.59
N GLU A 233 7.04 33.43 16.41
CA GLU A 233 6.43 33.88 15.17
C GLU A 233 5.03 33.26 15.03
N VAL A 234 4.00 34.10 15.02
CA VAL A 234 2.61 33.67 14.81
C VAL A 234 2.27 33.80 13.34
N MET A 235 1.85 32.73 12.68
CA MET A 235 1.34 32.79 11.30
C MET A 235 -0.18 32.57 11.30
N LEU A 236 -0.93 33.61 10.93
CA LEU A 236 -2.38 33.50 10.76
C LEU A 236 -2.72 32.86 9.42
N LEU A 237 -3.44 31.74 9.46
CA LEU A 237 -4.04 31.12 8.28
C LEU A 237 -5.33 31.88 7.96
N HIS A 238 -5.23 32.89 7.09
CA HIS A 238 -6.39 33.55 6.53
C HIS A 238 -6.98 32.68 5.41
N GLU A 239 -8.30 32.58 5.33
CA GLU A 239 -9.02 31.81 4.31
C GLU A 239 -8.77 32.41 2.91
N ARG A 240 -7.75 31.89 2.20
CA ARG A 240 -7.30 32.37 0.89
C ARG A 240 -7.99 31.65 -0.28
N GLU A 241 -9.18 31.10 -0.09
CA GLU A 241 -9.75 30.22 -1.12
C GLU A 241 -10.07 30.98 -2.43
N CYS A 242 -10.36 32.29 -2.33
CA CYS A 242 -10.64 33.14 -3.50
C CYS A 242 -9.36 33.67 -4.18
N THR A 243 -8.38 34.16 -3.41
CA THR A 243 -7.16 34.78 -3.98
C THR A 243 -6.23 33.77 -4.63
N THR A 244 -6.23 32.52 -4.14
CA THR A 244 -5.36 31.46 -4.69
C THR A 244 -5.89 30.96 -6.03
N LYS A 245 -7.22 30.84 -6.15
CA LYS A 245 -7.90 30.50 -7.41
C LYS A 245 -7.75 31.60 -8.47
N GLU A 246 -7.81 32.87 -8.06
CA GLU A 246 -7.54 34.00 -8.95
C GLU A 246 -6.09 34.01 -9.46
N ALA A 247 -5.11 33.78 -8.58
CA ALA A 247 -3.70 33.70 -8.97
C ALA A 247 -3.42 32.53 -9.93
N GLU A 248 -3.99 31.35 -9.65
CA GLU A 248 -3.90 30.17 -10.52
C GLU A 248 -4.57 30.43 -11.88
N HIS A 249 -5.74 31.06 -11.88
CA HIS A 249 -6.45 31.45 -13.09
C HIS A 249 -5.65 32.46 -13.93
N SER A 250 -5.05 33.48 -13.30
CA SER A 250 -4.16 34.43 -13.99
C SER A 250 -2.93 33.73 -14.59
N GLN A 251 -2.33 32.77 -13.88
CA GLN A 251 -1.19 32.01 -14.36
C GLN A 251 -1.54 31.10 -15.55
N LEU A 252 -2.73 30.51 -15.53
CA LEU A 252 -3.29 29.75 -16.66
C LEU A 252 -3.56 30.65 -17.88
N LEU A 253 -4.05 31.89 -17.67
CA LEU A 253 -4.24 32.85 -18.75
C LEU A 253 -2.91 33.30 -19.38
N HIS A 254 -1.88 33.55 -18.56
CA HIS A 254 -0.55 33.90 -19.06
C HIS A 254 0.12 32.76 -19.85
N THR A 255 0.01 31.51 -19.37
CA THR A 255 0.55 30.33 -20.06
C THR A 255 -0.24 29.96 -21.32
N ALA A 256 -1.54 30.25 -21.37
CA ALA A 256 -2.36 30.13 -22.58
C ALA A 256 -1.99 31.20 -23.62
N GLY A 257 -1.66 32.42 -23.19
CA GLY A 257 -1.24 33.52 -24.06
C GLY A 257 0.18 33.38 -24.63
N SER A 258 1.07 32.67 -23.95
CA SER A 258 2.47 32.50 -24.37
C SER A 258 2.74 31.29 -25.28
N ARG A 259 1.73 30.44 -25.55
CA ARG A 259 1.87 29.31 -26.49
C ARG A 259 1.78 29.83 -27.93
N PRO A 260 2.85 29.76 -28.76
CA PRO A 260 2.75 30.13 -30.16
C PRO A 260 1.72 29.24 -30.85
N SER A 261 0.67 29.87 -31.35
CA SER A 261 -0.50 29.22 -31.95
C SER A 261 -0.12 28.53 -33.26
N GLY A 262 0.25 27.25 -33.17
CA GLY A 262 0.13 26.33 -34.30
C GLY A 262 -1.35 26.13 -34.59
N LYS A 263 -1.87 26.88 -35.58
CA LYS A 263 -3.19 26.78 -36.22
C LYS A 263 -4.19 25.80 -35.54
N LEU A 264 -4.91 26.30 -34.56
CA LEU A 264 -6.31 25.89 -34.35
C LEU A 264 -7.14 27.14 -34.12
N ARG A 265 -7.77 27.62 -35.21
CA ARG A 265 -8.91 28.52 -35.12
C ARG A 265 -10.07 27.73 -34.49
N LEU A 266 -10.20 27.80 -33.17
CA LEU A 266 -11.51 27.74 -32.52
C LEU A 266 -11.82 29.15 -32.05
N ARG A 267 -12.72 29.79 -32.78
CA ARG A 267 -13.25 31.12 -32.44
C ARG A 267 -14.30 30.92 -31.35
N SER A 268 -13.88 30.70 -30.10
CA SER A 268 -14.77 30.95 -28.96
C SER A 268 -14.80 32.46 -28.74
N ARG A 269 -15.91 33.08 -29.12
CA ARG A 269 -16.18 34.47 -28.76
C ARG A 269 -16.52 34.46 -27.27
N VAL A 270 -15.55 34.82 -26.43
CA VAL A 270 -15.80 35.09 -25.02
C VAL A 270 -16.58 36.40 -24.97
N MET A 271 -17.88 36.32 -24.67
CA MET A 271 -18.74 37.48 -24.44
C MET A 271 -18.34 38.18 -23.15
N ARG A 272 -18.43 39.51 -23.13
CA ARG A 272 -18.11 40.30 -21.93
C ARG A 272 -19.24 40.17 -20.90
N PRO A 273 -18.95 40.21 -19.58
CA PRO A 273 -19.96 40.03 -18.53
C PRO A 273 -21.18 40.97 -18.64
N GLN A 274 -21.01 42.17 -19.20
CA GLN A 274 -22.12 43.11 -19.42
C GLN A 274 -23.11 42.65 -20.51
N GLU A 275 -22.64 42.02 -21.58
CA GLU A 275 -23.50 41.53 -22.67
C GLU A 275 -24.45 40.41 -22.18
N TRP A 276 -23.99 39.63 -21.18
CA TRP A 276 -24.78 38.56 -20.56
C TRP A 276 -25.95 39.08 -19.73
N VAL A 277 -25.79 40.26 -19.11
CA VAL A 277 -26.83 40.90 -18.30
C VAL A 277 -27.90 41.54 -19.19
N ASP A 278 -27.49 42.14 -20.31
CA ASP A 278 -28.42 42.78 -21.25
C ASP A 278 -29.29 41.77 -22.01
N GLU A 279 -28.76 40.58 -22.32
CA GLU A 279 -29.49 39.49 -22.98
C GLU A 279 -30.46 38.77 -22.02
N MET A 280 -30.09 38.62 -20.75
CA MET A 280 -30.98 38.12 -19.69
C MET A 280 -32.15 39.07 -19.36
N LEU A 281 -31.93 40.39 -19.51
CA LEU A 281 -32.94 41.42 -19.24
C LEU A 281 -33.81 41.77 -20.45
N GLY A 282 -33.64 41.10 -21.58
CA GLY A 282 -34.51 41.20 -22.75
C GLY A 282 -34.57 42.60 -23.38
N ARG A 283 -33.58 43.46 -23.16
CA ARG A 283 -33.50 44.79 -23.79
C ARG A 283 -32.60 44.75 -25.01
N GLY A 284 -33.13 44.19 -26.09
CA GLY A 284 -32.55 44.33 -27.42
C GLY A 284 -32.83 45.72 -28.00
N HIS A 285 -31.78 46.43 -28.40
CA HIS A 285 -31.85 47.65 -29.20
C HIS A 285 -32.48 47.35 -30.58
N LEU A 286 -33.52 48.11 -30.94
CA LEU A 286 -33.87 48.43 -32.34
C LEU A 286 -32.81 49.35 -32.94
#